data_AF-A0A0M2PXM2-F1
#
_entry.id   AF-A0A0M2PXM2-F1
#
_cell.length_a   1.000
_cell.length_b   1.000
_cell.length_c   1.000
_cell.angle_alpha   90.00
_cell.angle_beta   90.00
_cell.angle_gamma   90.00
#
_symmetry.space_group_name_H-M   'P 1'
#
loop_
_entity.id
_entity.type
_entity.pdbx_description
1 polymer ?
#
loop_
_entity_poly.entity_id
_entity_poly.type
_entity_poly.pdbx_seq_one_letter_code
_entity_poly.pdbx_strand_id
1 'polypeptide(L)'
;MMKKSFLLSLAALLMAFGFLGGSAWAASLDKETLTIPLNAMGDTTVLSVEQVIQGERLFNDKCAVCHNSGGTKTNPNVGLGADDLSFAVPARNNLEGMVDYLNNPTSYDGEYSIALFHPSIKSAVVFPKMRDVDQDDLKAISGYVLIQPKVQPDRWGAGKYAF
;
A
#
# COMPACT_ATOMS: atom_id res chain seq x y z
N MET A 1 -3.78 -20.61 -54.63
CA MET A 1 -5.03 -20.52 -53.83
C MET A 1 -4.84 -20.90 -52.37
N MET A 2 -4.20 -22.04 -52.04
CA MET A 2 -4.05 -22.54 -50.65
C MET A 2 -3.47 -21.56 -49.61
N LYS A 3 -2.47 -20.73 -49.96
CA LYS A 3 -1.87 -19.78 -49.00
C LYS A 3 -2.84 -18.67 -48.56
N LYS A 4 -3.72 -18.21 -49.45
CA LYS A 4 -4.73 -17.18 -49.14
C LYS A 4 -5.85 -17.78 -48.28
N SER A 5 -6.27 -19.00 -48.59
CA SER A 5 -7.24 -19.77 -47.78
C SER A 5 -6.74 -20.00 -46.36
N PHE A 6 -5.45 -20.37 -46.21
CA PHE A 6 -4.83 -20.60 -44.91
C PHE A 6 -4.74 -19.32 -44.06
N LEU A 7 -4.36 -18.20 -44.68
CA LEU A 7 -4.34 -16.89 -44.01
C LEU A 7 -5.73 -16.43 -43.57
N LEU A 8 -6.76 -16.67 -44.40
CA LEU A 8 -8.16 -16.38 -44.06
C LEU A 8 -8.66 -17.24 -42.88
N SER A 9 -8.35 -18.54 -42.89
CA SER A 9 -8.69 -19.45 -41.78
C SER A 9 -7.99 -19.06 -40.47
N LEU A 10 -6.71 -18.67 -40.55
CA LEU A 10 -5.94 -18.22 -39.39
C LEU A 10 -6.48 -16.90 -38.81
N ALA A 11 -6.84 -15.96 -39.68
CA ALA A 11 -7.44 -14.69 -39.27
C ALA A 11 -8.82 -14.89 -38.62
N ALA A 12 -9.65 -15.79 -39.17
CA ALA A 12 -10.95 -16.14 -38.59
C ALA A 12 -10.80 -16.81 -37.21
N LEU A 13 -9.79 -17.67 -37.03
CA LEU A 13 -9.50 -18.32 -35.76
C LEU A 13 -9.03 -17.31 -34.69
N LEU A 14 -8.17 -16.36 -35.06
CA LEU A 14 -7.71 -15.28 -34.18
C LEU A 14 -8.86 -14.33 -33.79
N MET A 15 -9.75 -13.99 -34.72
CA MET A 15 -10.95 -13.19 -34.42
C MET A 15 -11.92 -13.94 -33.49
N ALA A 16 -12.14 -15.23 -33.72
CA ALA A 16 -12.97 -16.05 -32.84
C ALA A 16 -12.39 -16.12 -31.41
N PHE A 17 -11.06 -16.16 -31.27
CA PHE A 17 -10.40 -16.11 -29.97
C PHE A 17 -10.55 -14.74 -29.27
N GLY A 18 -10.60 -13.65 -30.04
CA GLY A 18 -10.88 -12.30 -29.52
C GLY A 18 -12.31 -12.12 -28.98
N PHE A 19 -13.29 -12.85 -29.52
CA PHE A 19 -14.68 -12.85 -29.03
C PHE A 19 -14.93 -13.85 -27.90
N LEU A 20 -14.08 -14.87 -27.75
CA LEU A 20 -14.08 -15.82 -26.62
C LEU A 20 -13.26 -15.33 -25.42
N GLY A 21 -12.55 -14.20 -25.56
CA GLY A 21 -11.96 -13.47 -24.45
C GLY A 21 -13.05 -12.91 -23.55
N GLY A 22 -13.53 -13.74 -22.61
CA GLY A 22 -14.48 -13.35 -21.59
C GLY A 22 -14.01 -12.11 -20.82
N SER A 23 -14.94 -11.49 -20.10
CA SER A 23 -14.64 -10.44 -19.13
C SER A 23 -13.44 -10.84 -18.28
N ALA A 24 -12.37 -10.03 -18.32
CA ALA A 24 -11.23 -10.23 -17.44
C ALA A 24 -11.76 -10.28 -16.00
N TRP A 25 -11.63 -11.44 -15.35
CA TRP A 25 -12.01 -11.62 -13.95
C TRP A 25 -10.95 -10.90 -13.11
N ALA A 26 -11.07 -9.59 -12.99
CA ALA A 26 -10.29 -8.86 -12.01
C ALA A 26 -10.71 -9.37 -10.63
N ALA A 27 -9.76 -9.95 -9.88
CA ALA A 27 -9.99 -10.25 -8.48
C ALA A 27 -10.34 -8.93 -7.79
N SER A 28 -11.56 -8.84 -7.26
CA SER A 28 -11.99 -7.69 -6.46
C SER A 28 -11.43 -7.83 -5.05
N LEU A 29 -11.03 -6.71 -4.44
CA LEU A 29 -10.75 -6.68 -3.00
C LEU A 29 -12.05 -7.01 -2.26
N ASP A 30 -12.09 -8.16 -1.61
CA ASP A 30 -13.23 -8.57 -0.80
C ASP A 30 -13.25 -7.85 0.56
N LYS A 31 -14.37 -7.98 1.27
CA LYS A 31 -14.56 -7.33 2.57
C LYS A 31 -13.51 -7.77 3.60
N GLU A 32 -13.05 -9.02 3.54
CA GLU A 32 -12.07 -9.57 4.48
C GLU A 32 -10.70 -8.91 4.29
N THR A 33 -10.29 -8.73 3.04
CA THR A 33 -9.07 -8.02 2.66
C THR A 33 -9.14 -6.55 3.06
N LEU A 34 -10.30 -5.90 2.86
CA LEU A 34 -10.54 -4.50 3.18
C LEU A 34 -10.73 -4.22 4.69
N THR A 35 -10.92 -5.25 5.51
CA THR A 35 -11.04 -5.09 6.96
C THR A 35 -9.66 -4.95 7.58
N ILE A 36 -9.37 -3.88 8.32
CA ILE A 36 -8.08 -3.65 8.99
C ILE A 36 -8.27 -3.38 10.49
N PRO A 37 -7.23 -3.57 11.32
CA PRO A 37 -7.28 -3.15 12.73
C PRO A 37 -7.44 -1.64 12.84
N LEU A 38 -8.42 -1.20 13.62
CA LEU A 38 -8.67 0.21 13.90
C LEU A 38 -7.71 0.71 14.99
N ASN A 39 -7.59 -0.04 16.08
CA ASN A 39 -6.86 0.37 17.28
C ASN A 39 -6.22 -0.84 18.02
N ALA A 40 -5.51 -0.55 19.11
CA ALA A 40 -4.86 -1.57 19.93
C ALA A 40 -5.81 -2.38 20.83
N MET A 41 -7.10 -2.00 20.91
CA MET A 41 -8.11 -2.71 21.71
C MET A 41 -8.73 -3.89 20.95
N GLY A 42 -8.39 -4.06 19.66
CA GLY A 42 -8.88 -5.13 18.81
C GLY A 42 -10.08 -4.73 17.95
N ASP A 43 -10.49 -3.47 17.97
CA ASP A 43 -11.53 -2.98 17.05
C ASP A 43 -11.03 -3.02 15.61
N THR A 44 -11.96 -3.13 14.67
CA THR A 44 -11.66 -3.18 13.24
C THR A 44 -12.50 -2.16 12.47
N THR A 45 -12.03 -1.80 11.29
CA THR A 45 -12.76 -0.96 10.35
C THR A 45 -12.63 -1.54 8.93
N VAL A 46 -13.58 -1.21 8.06
CA VAL A 46 -13.61 -1.69 6.68
C VAL A 46 -13.31 -0.51 5.75
N LEU A 47 -12.25 -0.62 4.97
CA LEU A 47 -11.91 0.37 3.96
C LEU A 47 -12.85 0.26 2.75
N SER A 48 -13.14 1.39 2.12
CA SER A 48 -13.71 1.39 0.77
C SER A 48 -12.60 1.17 -0.27
N VAL A 49 -12.98 0.70 -1.46
CA VAL A 49 -12.03 0.53 -2.57
C VAL A 49 -11.44 1.88 -2.99
N GLU A 50 -12.24 2.95 -2.94
CA GLU A 50 -11.81 4.31 -3.22
C GLU A 50 -10.75 4.79 -2.23
N GLN A 51 -10.90 4.48 -0.94
CA GLN A 51 -9.89 4.79 0.08
C GLN A 51 -8.57 4.07 -0.20
N VAL A 52 -8.62 2.81 -0.64
CA VAL A 52 -7.42 2.05 -1.02
C VAL A 52 -6.72 2.67 -2.23
N ILE A 53 -7.47 3.04 -3.27
CA ILE A 53 -6.93 3.68 -4.50
C ILE A 53 -6.35 5.05 -4.18
N GLN A 54 -7.02 5.85 -3.34
CA GLN A 54 -6.50 7.13 -2.87
C GLN A 54 -5.22 6.93 -2.06
N GLY A 55 -5.22 5.97 -1.12
CA GLY A 55 -4.06 5.64 -0.30
C GLY A 55 -2.86 5.20 -1.13
N GLU A 56 -3.06 4.38 -2.16
CA GLU A 56 -2.01 3.98 -3.10
C GLU A 56 -1.40 5.20 -3.81
N ARG A 57 -2.23 6.09 -4.35
CA ARG A 57 -1.77 7.29 -5.06
C ARG A 57 -0.95 8.19 -4.15
N LEU A 58 -1.44 8.44 -2.95
CA LEU A 58 -0.76 9.26 -1.94
C LEU A 58 0.54 8.61 -1.49
N PHE A 59 0.53 7.30 -1.20
CA PHE A 59 1.74 6.57 -0.82
C PHE A 59 2.80 6.64 -1.92
N ASN A 60 2.39 6.48 -3.19
CA ASN A 60 3.31 6.55 -4.31
C ASN A 60 3.94 7.95 -4.51
N ASP A 61 3.17 9.02 -4.32
CA ASP A 61 3.71 10.39 -4.39
C ASP A 61 4.59 10.74 -3.17
N LYS A 62 4.12 10.41 -1.97
CA LYS A 62 4.68 10.95 -0.72
C LYS A 62 5.70 10.01 -0.06
N CYS A 63 5.54 8.69 -0.18
CA CYS A 63 6.23 7.70 0.65
C CYS A 63 7.15 6.76 -0.14
N ALA A 64 6.75 6.34 -1.36
CA ALA A 64 7.37 5.23 -2.09
C ALA A 64 8.82 5.48 -2.51
N VAL A 65 9.30 6.73 -2.55
CA VAL A 65 10.72 7.03 -2.78
C VAL A 65 11.60 6.24 -1.80
N CYS A 66 11.21 6.20 -0.53
CA CYS A 66 11.89 5.45 0.53
C CYS A 66 11.24 4.11 0.81
N HIS A 67 9.90 4.04 0.75
CA HIS A 67 9.11 2.91 1.23
C HIS A 67 8.57 1.96 0.16
N ASN A 68 9.15 1.95 -1.03
CA ASN A 68 8.67 1.10 -2.10
C ASN A 68 8.53 -0.36 -1.65
N SER A 69 7.37 -0.95 -1.93
CA SER A 69 7.04 -2.34 -1.57
C SER A 69 7.22 -2.68 -0.08
N GLY A 70 7.03 -1.70 0.80
CA GLY A 70 7.08 -1.88 2.26
C GLY A 70 8.48 -1.96 2.86
N GLY A 71 9.55 -1.83 2.07
CA GLY A 71 10.91 -1.68 2.62
C GLY A 71 11.18 -0.26 3.14
N THR A 72 12.41 0.01 3.59
CA THR A 72 12.87 1.37 3.89
C THR A 72 14.30 1.55 3.41
N LYS A 73 14.49 2.25 2.28
CA LYS A 73 15.82 2.36 1.64
C LYS A 73 16.88 3.03 2.51
N THR A 74 16.49 4.02 3.31
CA THR A 74 17.40 4.80 4.17
C THR A 74 17.73 4.08 5.48
N ASN A 75 16.94 3.08 5.88
CA ASN A 75 17.18 2.24 7.04
C ASN A 75 16.54 0.85 6.82
N PRO A 76 17.24 -0.09 6.18
CA PRO A 76 16.68 -1.40 5.85
C PRO A 76 16.32 -2.29 7.04
N ASN A 77 16.68 -1.90 8.27
CA ASN A 77 16.35 -2.65 9.48
C ASN A 77 14.91 -2.41 9.98
N VAL A 78 14.19 -1.43 9.42
CA VAL A 78 12.82 -1.08 9.81
C VAL A 78 11.95 -1.00 8.57
N GLY A 79 11.02 -1.94 8.38
CA GLY A 79 10.08 -1.97 7.27
C GLY A 79 8.66 -1.55 7.64
N LEU A 80 7.75 -1.73 6.68
CA LEU A 80 6.30 -1.59 6.84
C LEU A 80 5.59 -2.97 6.81
N GLY A 81 6.33 -4.04 7.09
CA GLY A 81 5.78 -5.38 7.25
C GLY A 81 4.86 -5.47 8.47
N ALA A 82 3.96 -6.45 8.50
CA ALA A 82 3.02 -6.61 9.60
C ALA A 82 3.74 -6.78 10.95
N ASP A 83 4.80 -7.60 10.98
CA ASP A 83 5.59 -7.84 12.19
C ASP A 83 6.34 -6.58 12.66
N ASP A 84 7.03 -5.90 11.74
CA ASP A 84 7.74 -4.63 12.04
C ASP A 84 6.80 -3.59 12.66
N LEU A 85 5.60 -3.43 12.08
CA LEU A 85 4.62 -2.48 12.61
C LEU A 85 4.04 -2.94 13.96
N SER A 86 3.94 -4.25 14.19
CA SER A 86 3.39 -4.80 15.44
C SER A 86 4.38 -4.74 16.61
N PHE A 87 5.68 -4.81 16.34
CA PHE A 87 6.74 -4.79 17.35
C PHE A 87 7.28 -3.39 17.64
N ALA A 88 6.89 -2.38 16.85
CA ALA A 88 7.17 -0.98 17.15
C ALA A 88 6.50 -0.54 18.47
N VAL A 89 7.10 0.45 19.14
CA VAL A 89 6.59 1.04 20.37
C VAL A 89 6.30 2.53 20.16
N PRO A 90 5.05 2.99 20.33
CA PRO A 90 3.83 2.19 20.43
C PRO A 90 3.52 1.44 19.12
N ALA A 91 2.64 0.44 19.19
CA ALA A 91 2.29 -0.41 18.06
C ALA A 91 1.69 0.40 16.89
N ARG A 92 2.19 0.14 15.68
CA ARG A 92 1.83 0.86 14.44
C ARG A 92 1.07 -0.01 13.43
N ASN A 93 0.69 -1.23 13.81
CA ASN A 93 -0.06 -2.18 12.99
C ASN A 93 -1.59 -1.97 13.00
N ASN A 94 -2.04 -0.75 13.29
CA ASN A 94 -3.45 -0.37 13.32
C ASN A 94 -3.62 1.08 12.81
N LEU A 95 -4.84 1.41 12.39
CA LEU A 95 -5.12 2.68 11.72
C LEU A 95 -4.76 3.89 12.60
N GLU A 96 -5.19 3.89 13.86
CA GLU A 96 -4.91 4.98 14.79
C GLU A 96 -3.40 5.17 15.04
N GLY A 97 -2.68 4.06 15.26
CA GLY A 97 -1.23 4.08 15.50
C GLY A 97 -0.43 4.58 14.29
N MET A 98 -0.84 4.23 13.07
CA MET A 98 -0.20 4.71 11.85
C MET A 98 -0.52 6.18 11.57
N VAL A 99 -1.77 6.61 11.78
CA VAL A 99 -2.15 8.02 11.67
C VAL A 99 -1.40 8.87 12.70
N ASP A 100 -1.26 8.41 13.94
CA ASP A 100 -0.42 9.06 14.96
C ASP A 100 1.04 9.20 14.48
N TYR A 101 1.63 8.13 13.94
CA TYR A 101 3.00 8.16 13.42
C TYR A 101 3.17 9.19 12.29
N LEU A 102 2.21 9.31 11.38
CA LEU A 102 2.25 10.31 10.31
C LEU A 102 2.00 11.75 10.80
N ASN A 103 1.37 11.92 11.97
CA ASN A 103 1.27 13.23 12.62
C ASN A 103 2.57 13.60 13.35
N ASN A 104 3.13 12.67 14.11
CA ASN A 104 4.29 12.89 14.99
C ASN A 104 5.15 11.62 15.11
N PRO A 105 6.08 11.37 14.17
CA PRO A 105 6.81 10.11 14.08
C PRO A 105 7.86 10.01 15.19
N THR A 106 8.03 8.81 15.73
CA THR A 106 9.00 8.46 16.78
C THR A 106 10.01 7.43 16.28
N SER A 107 11.09 7.24 17.03
CA SER A 107 11.93 6.06 16.90
C SER A 107 11.12 4.77 17.09
N TYR A 108 11.70 3.64 16.68
CA TYR A 108 11.05 2.33 16.74
C TYR A 108 10.70 1.89 18.17
N ASP A 109 11.49 2.33 19.15
CA ASP A 109 11.26 2.14 20.59
C ASP A 109 10.42 3.26 21.22
N GLY A 110 10.04 4.30 20.47
CA GLY A 110 9.18 5.39 20.95
C GLY A 110 9.89 6.46 21.80
N GLU A 111 11.17 6.29 22.10
CA GLU A 111 11.92 7.14 23.04
C GLU A 111 12.12 8.58 22.57
N TYR A 112 12.22 8.81 21.26
CA TYR A 112 12.42 10.16 20.72
C TYR A 112 11.67 10.43 19.42
N SER A 113 11.32 11.70 19.23
CA SER A 113 10.70 12.19 18.00
C SER A 113 11.72 12.21 16.85
N ILE A 114 11.33 11.72 15.68
CA ILE A 114 12.12 11.78 14.44
C ILE A 114 11.55 12.74 13.39
N ALA A 115 10.61 13.62 13.77
CA ALA A 115 9.94 14.54 12.86
C ALA A 115 10.91 15.39 12.00
N LEU A 116 12.10 15.74 12.49
CA LEU A 116 13.09 16.49 11.68
C LEU A 116 13.74 15.66 10.56
N PHE A 117 13.64 14.33 10.62
CA PHE A 117 14.25 13.40 9.67
C PHE A 117 13.23 12.53 8.92
N HIS A 118 11.96 12.58 9.30
CA HIS A 118 10.88 11.82 8.67
C HIS A 118 9.70 12.75 8.30
N PRO A 119 9.13 12.63 7.09
CA PRO A 119 7.93 13.38 6.71
C PRO A 119 6.76 13.12 7.67
N SER A 120 6.13 14.20 8.13
CA SER A 120 4.94 14.18 8.99
C SER A 120 4.20 15.52 8.94
N ILE A 121 2.99 15.57 9.50
CA ILE A 121 2.27 16.84 9.68
C ILE A 121 3.08 17.81 10.53
N LYS A 122 3.68 17.35 11.64
CA LYS A 122 4.51 18.17 12.53
C LYS A 122 5.73 18.78 11.83
N SER A 123 6.26 18.12 10.81
CA SER A 123 7.44 18.54 10.07
C SER A 123 7.16 19.06 8.65
N ALA A 124 5.90 19.38 8.33
CA ALA A 124 5.48 19.86 7.01
C ALA A 124 6.19 21.16 6.57
N VAL A 125 6.77 21.92 7.51
CA VAL A 125 7.61 23.07 7.17
C VAL A 125 8.89 22.65 6.44
N VAL A 126 9.54 21.55 6.87
CA VAL A 126 10.77 20.98 6.27
C VAL A 126 10.45 19.98 5.15
N PHE A 127 9.30 19.32 5.21
CA PHE A 127 8.82 18.38 4.19
C PHE A 127 7.59 18.94 3.46
N PRO A 128 7.76 19.77 2.41
CA PRO A 128 6.65 20.46 1.76
C PRO A 128 5.55 19.55 1.21
N LYS A 129 5.91 18.31 0.86
CA LYS A 129 4.99 17.26 0.40
C LYS A 129 3.92 16.85 1.42
N MET A 130 4.06 17.25 2.70
CA MET A 130 3.10 16.98 3.76
C MET A 130 2.17 18.17 4.05
N ARG A 131 2.35 19.32 3.40
CA ARG A 131 1.57 20.54 3.69
C ARG A 131 0.13 20.48 3.20
N ASP A 132 -0.11 19.67 2.19
CA ASP A 132 -1.40 19.45 1.52
C ASP A 132 -2.09 18.16 1.98
N VAL A 133 -1.57 17.49 3.01
CA VAL A 133 -2.10 16.22 3.51
C VAL A 133 -3.06 16.48 4.67
N ASP A 134 -4.31 16.05 4.51
CA ASP A 134 -5.35 16.15 5.54
C ASP A 134 -5.57 14.83 6.30
N GLN A 135 -6.53 14.82 7.23
CA GLN A 135 -6.81 13.64 8.06
C GLN A 135 -7.36 12.44 7.27
N ASP A 136 -8.08 12.67 6.18
CA ASP A 136 -8.62 11.58 5.37
C ASP A 136 -7.53 11.02 4.45
N ASP A 137 -6.61 11.86 3.98
CA ASP A 137 -5.39 11.42 3.31
C ASP A 137 -4.50 10.57 4.22
N LEU A 138 -4.31 10.97 5.49
CA LEU A 138 -3.56 10.18 6.48
C LEU A 138 -4.17 8.80 6.70
N LYS A 139 -5.51 8.72 6.81
CA LYS A 139 -6.22 7.44 6.95
C LYS A 139 -6.10 6.60 5.69
N ALA A 140 -6.19 7.21 4.51
CA ALA A 140 -6.07 6.51 3.23
C ALA A 140 -4.66 5.91 3.06
N ILE A 141 -3.59 6.69 3.31
CA ILE A 141 -2.20 6.21 3.29
C ILE A 141 -2.02 5.06 4.30
N SER A 142 -2.50 5.26 5.52
CA SER A 142 -2.38 4.27 6.60
C SER A 142 -3.12 2.97 6.25
N GLY A 143 -4.36 3.09 5.75
CA GLY A 143 -5.16 1.95 5.32
C GLY A 143 -4.50 1.20 4.17
N TYR A 144 -3.95 1.91 3.18
CA TYR A 144 -3.19 1.31 2.09
C TYR A 144 -2.03 0.46 2.62
N VAL A 145 -1.20 1.00 3.52
CA VAL A 145 -0.07 0.25 4.11
C VAL A 145 -0.56 -1.00 4.85
N LEU A 146 -1.62 -0.89 5.65
CA LEU A 146 -2.13 -1.97 6.51
C LEU A 146 -2.78 -3.11 5.73
N ILE A 147 -3.29 -2.87 4.50
CA ILE A 147 -3.82 -3.95 3.66
C ILE A 147 -2.73 -4.70 2.88
N GLN A 148 -1.57 -4.11 2.64
CA GLN A 148 -0.57 -4.70 1.74
C GLN A 148 -0.07 -6.08 2.18
N PRO A 149 0.14 -6.38 3.49
CA PRO A 149 0.47 -7.73 3.92
C PRO A 149 -0.57 -8.78 3.54
N LYS A 150 -1.85 -8.40 3.35
CA LYS A 150 -2.91 -9.31 2.90
C LYS A 150 -2.91 -9.49 1.39
N VAL A 151 -2.60 -8.43 0.64
CA VAL A 151 -2.59 -8.42 -0.84
C VAL A 151 -1.30 -9.05 -1.38
N GLN A 152 -0.18 -8.85 -0.70
CA GLN A 152 1.16 -9.25 -1.12
C GLN A 152 1.94 -9.90 0.04
N PRO A 153 1.46 -11.02 0.61
CA PRO A 153 2.00 -11.60 1.84
C PRO A 153 3.49 -11.94 1.76
N ASP A 154 3.96 -12.42 0.61
CA ASP A 154 5.36 -12.82 0.44
C ASP A 154 6.27 -11.68 -0.04
N ARG A 155 5.72 -10.52 -0.44
CA ARG A 155 6.47 -9.44 -1.09
C ARG A 155 6.56 -8.16 -0.26
N TRP A 156 5.48 -7.78 0.42
CA TRP A 156 5.44 -6.52 1.15
C TRP A 156 6.37 -6.55 2.36
N GLY A 157 7.39 -5.70 2.36
CA GLY A 157 8.44 -5.67 3.39
C GLY A 157 9.57 -6.68 3.20
N ALA A 158 9.44 -7.64 2.28
CA ALA A 158 10.43 -8.70 2.07
C ALA A 158 11.71 -8.24 1.32
N GLY A 159 11.67 -7.05 0.73
CA GLY A 159 12.80 -6.51 -0.04
C GLY A 159 13.11 -7.30 -1.30
N LYS A 160 14.38 -7.27 -1.74
CA LYS A 160 14.80 -7.82 -3.05
C LYS A 160 14.65 -9.33 -3.22
N TYR A 161 14.46 -10.11 -2.16
CA TYR A 161 14.32 -11.56 -2.26
C TYR A 161 12.98 -12.00 -2.86
N ALA A 162 11.99 -11.11 -2.90
CA ALA A 162 10.63 -11.41 -3.33
C ALA A 162 10.27 -10.89 -4.75
N PHE A 163 11.28 -10.43 -5.51
CA PHE A 163 11.15 -9.90 -6.88
C PHE A 163 11.91 -10.73 -7.90
#